data_AF-A0A1F3VMJ9-F1
#
_entry.id   AF-A0A1F3VMJ9-F1
#
_cell.length_a   1.000
_cell.length_b   1.000
_cell.length_c   1.000
_cell.angle_alpha   90.00
_cell.angle_beta   90.00
_cell.angle_gamma   90.00
#
_symmetry.space_group_name_H-M   'P 1'
#
loop_
_entity.id
_entity.type
_entity.pdbx_description
1 polymer ?
#
loop_
_entity_poly.entity_id
_entity_poly.type
_entity_poly.pdbx_seq_one_letter_code
_entity_poly.pdbx_strand_id
1 'polypeptide(L)'
;MKHLAIMSIISFLISLSSYAIYDPDWMKPILSAKMEIVHATGTFQNIDQVELTLSKHTSGKQADQLTLSYVEAPECIQEMGDECLPVIRNVTVSIKEEIDLGCGSKEYHASLNDVNDPTYGGRFTIILQDHMGRTCENAPAPYLWQASIRKGYGWCGTMDSKLEIVGNPAPVYTIQ
;
A
#
# COMPACT_ATOMS: atom_id res chain seq x y z
N MET A 1 -62.78 2.41 -3.06
CA MET A 1 -61.55 1.66 -3.39
C MET A 1 -60.63 2.53 -4.28
N LYS A 2 -60.02 3.59 -3.72
CA LYS A 2 -59.20 4.58 -4.48
C LYS A 2 -57.78 4.80 -3.93
N HIS A 3 -57.33 4.00 -2.96
CA HIS A 3 -56.03 4.20 -2.30
C HIS A 3 -54.99 3.10 -2.54
N LEU A 4 -55.26 2.10 -3.40
CA LEU A 4 -54.33 1.00 -3.62
C LEU A 4 -53.36 1.19 -4.80
N ALA A 5 -53.64 2.12 -5.72
CA ALA A 5 -52.84 2.28 -6.95
C ALA A 5 -51.60 3.17 -6.79
N ILE A 6 -51.51 3.96 -5.71
CA ILE A 6 -50.43 4.96 -5.55
C ILE A 6 -49.16 4.34 -4.94
N MET A 7 -49.28 3.23 -4.20
CA MET A 7 -48.14 2.56 -3.55
C MET A 7 -47.22 1.79 -4.53
N SER A 8 -47.68 1.44 -5.73
CA SER A 8 -46.87 0.62 -6.67
C SER A 8 -45.96 1.44 -7.59
N ILE A 9 -46.14 2.76 -7.66
CA ILE A 9 -45.32 3.65 -8.53
C ILE A 9 -44.07 4.12 -7.77
N ILE A 10 -44.15 4.23 -6.44
CA ILE A 10 -43.02 4.70 -5.61
C ILE A 10 -41.93 3.61 -5.53
N SER A 11 -42.29 2.32 -5.57
CA SER A 11 -41.33 1.21 -5.49
C SER A 11 -40.43 1.07 -6.74
N PHE A 12 -40.87 1.54 -7.91
CA PHE A 12 -40.11 1.43 -9.16
C PHE A 12 -39.10 2.57 -9.36
N LEU A 13 -39.27 3.69 -8.62
CA LEU A 13 -38.38 4.84 -8.69
C LEU A 13 -37.17 4.76 -7.75
N ILE A 14 -37.21 3.90 -6.72
CA ILE A 14 -36.12 3.77 -5.74
C ILE A 14 -35.05 2.76 -6.23
N SER A 15 -35.33 1.96 -7.26
CA SER A 15 -34.38 0.99 -7.83
C SER A 15 -33.43 1.57 -8.90
N LEU A 16 -33.52 2.87 -9.23
CA LEU A 16 -32.79 3.46 -10.36
C LEU A 16 -31.52 4.24 -10.00
N SER A 17 -31.08 4.25 -8.75
CA SER A 17 -29.92 5.09 -8.35
C SER A 17 -28.77 4.36 -7.65
N SER A 18 -28.78 3.02 -7.60
CA SER A 18 -27.58 2.25 -7.22
C SER A 18 -26.78 1.88 -8.46
N TYR A 19 -26.28 2.88 -9.20
CA TYR A 19 -25.19 2.62 -10.13
C TYR A 19 -23.91 2.57 -9.29
N ALA A 20 -23.35 1.37 -9.11
CA ALA A 20 -21.96 1.26 -8.73
C ALA A 20 -21.15 2.02 -9.79
N ILE A 21 -20.48 3.10 -9.38
CA ILE A 21 -19.61 3.86 -10.27
C ILE A 21 -18.44 2.93 -10.61
N TYR A 22 -18.52 2.31 -11.78
CA TYR A 22 -17.41 1.56 -12.34
C TYR A 22 -16.45 2.57 -12.97
N ASP A 23 -15.42 2.92 -12.22
CA ASP A 23 -14.28 3.66 -12.73
C ASP A 23 -13.18 2.65 -13.12
N PRO A 24 -12.91 2.43 -14.42
CA PRO A 24 -11.90 1.48 -14.88
C PRO A 24 -10.48 1.86 -14.48
N ASP A 25 -10.25 3.14 -14.17
CA ASP A 25 -8.95 3.68 -13.76
C ASP A 25 -8.78 3.64 -12.24
N TRP A 26 -9.81 3.23 -11.49
CA TRP A 26 -9.73 3.11 -10.04
C TRP A 26 -8.73 2.02 -9.62
N MET A 27 -7.79 2.41 -8.76
CA MET A 27 -6.85 1.53 -8.09
C MET A 27 -7.52 0.77 -6.94
N LYS A 28 -7.52 -0.55 -7.03
CA LYS A 28 -8.10 -1.46 -6.05
C LYS A 28 -7.01 -2.18 -5.26
N PRO A 29 -7.03 -2.13 -3.92
CA PRO A 29 -6.16 -2.98 -3.10
C PRO A 29 -6.54 -4.44 -3.30
N ILE A 30 -5.53 -5.30 -3.52
CA ILE A 30 -5.72 -6.74 -3.69
C ILE A 30 -5.19 -7.54 -2.52
N LEU A 31 -4.08 -7.10 -1.93
CA LEU A 31 -3.42 -7.74 -0.81
C LEU A 31 -2.93 -6.64 0.14
N SER A 32 -3.07 -6.86 1.44
CA SER A 32 -2.45 -6.00 2.45
C SER A 32 -1.91 -6.84 3.60
N ALA A 33 -0.83 -6.35 4.20
CA ALA A 33 -0.19 -6.95 5.36
C ALA A 33 0.17 -5.86 6.36
N LYS A 34 -0.16 -6.09 7.64
CA LYS A 34 0.56 -5.43 8.74
C LYS A 34 1.94 -6.06 8.82
N MET A 35 2.96 -5.22 8.72
CA MET A 35 4.34 -5.66 8.58
C MET A 35 5.09 -5.49 9.90
N GLU A 36 5.95 -6.45 10.20
CA GLU A 36 6.95 -6.39 11.26
C GLU A 36 8.21 -5.69 10.74
N ILE A 37 8.76 -4.78 11.54
CA ILE A 37 10.00 -4.07 11.22
C ILE A 37 11.18 -4.95 11.65
N VAL A 38 11.98 -5.38 10.68
CA VAL A 38 13.20 -6.17 10.93
C VAL A 38 14.39 -5.23 11.14
N HIS A 39 14.47 -4.16 10.35
CA HIS A 39 15.57 -3.21 10.41
C HIS A 39 15.12 -1.82 9.97
N ALA A 40 15.59 -0.77 10.64
CA ALA A 40 15.29 0.61 10.28
C ALA A 40 16.47 1.56 10.55
N THR A 41 16.73 2.48 9.63
CA THR A 41 17.78 3.49 9.74
C THR A 41 17.32 4.87 9.24
N GLY A 42 18.01 5.91 9.69
CA GLY A 42 17.72 7.29 9.31
C GLY A 42 16.31 7.71 9.71
N THR A 43 15.55 8.24 8.74
CA THR A 43 14.18 8.72 8.96
C THR A 43 13.19 7.64 9.37
N PHE A 44 13.53 6.35 9.20
CA PHE A 44 12.64 5.25 9.57
C PHE A 44 12.84 4.74 11.01
N GLN A 45 13.80 5.27 11.77
CA GLN A 45 14.15 4.73 13.10
C GLN A 45 13.03 4.83 14.13
N ASN A 46 12.12 5.79 13.97
CA ASN A 46 11.05 6.07 14.93
C ASN A 46 9.66 5.77 14.35
N ILE A 47 9.54 4.70 13.57
CA ILE A 47 8.24 4.24 13.05
C ILE A 47 7.77 3.02 13.85
N ASP A 48 6.47 2.96 14.12
CA ASP A 48 5.90 1.89 14.96
C ASP A 48 5.05 0.91 14.16
N GLN A 49 4.04 1.42 13.48
CA GLN A 49 3.09 0.62 12.71
C GLN A 49 3.41 0.77 11.24
N VAL A 50 3.49 -0.35 10.53
CA VAL A 50 3.71 -0.39 9.09
C VAL A 50 2.69 -1.31 8.45
N GLU A 51 2.02 -0.82 7.41
CA GLU A 51 1.15 -1.60 6.54
C GLU A 51 1.63 -1.45 5.10
N LEU A 52 1.77 -2.56 4.40
CA LEU A 52 2.07 -2.58 2.97
C LEU A 52 0.86 -3.10 2.23
N THR A 53 0.45 -2.40 1.18
CA THR A 53 -0.68 -2.78 0.34
C THR A 53 -0.23 -2.88 -1.12
N LEU A 54 -0.58 -3.99 -1.78
CA LEU A 54 -0.44 -4.19 -3.21
C LEU A 54 -1.77 -3.89 -3.88
N SER A 55 -1.74 -3.09 -4.94
CA SER A 55 -2.93 -2.63 -5.65
C SER A 55 -2.80 -2.81 -7.17
N LYS A 56 -3.94 -2.94 -7.84
CA LYS A 56 -4.04 -2.97 -9.30
C LYS A 56 -5.15 -2.06 -9.81
N HIS A 57 -5.08 -1.65 -11.06
CA HIS A 57 -6.24 -1.02 -11.71
C HIS A 57 -7.40 -2.03 -11.80
N THR A 58 -8.63 -1.52 -11.69
CA THR A 58 -9.85 -2.35 -11.78
C THR A 58 -9.94 -3.08 -13.12
N SER A 59 -9.52 -2.43 -14.20
CA SER A 59 -9.40 -3.01 -15.55
C SER A 59 -8.14 -3.86 -15.76
N GLY A 60 -7.17 -3.78 -14.84
CA GLY A 60 -5.85 -4.40 -14.92
C GLY A 60 -5.82 -5.86 -14.45
N LYS A 61 -4.96 -6.65 -15.08
CA LYS A 61 -4.66 -8.04 -14.66
C LYS A 61 -3.47 -8.13 -13.72
N GLN A 62 -2.54 -7.19 -13.81
CA GLN A 62 -1.27 -7.17 -13.06
C GLN A 62 -1.35 -6.18 -11.92
N ALA A 63 -0.45 -6.31 -10.94
CA ALA A 63 -0.31 -5.31 -9.89
C ALA A 63 0.44 -4.10 -10.44
N ASP A 64 -0.02 -2.90 -10.07
CA ASP A 64 0.48 -1.65 -10.65
C ASP A 64 1.05 -0.70 -9.59
N GLN A 65 0.68 -0.85 -8.32
CA GLN A 65 1.11 0.04 -7.24
C GLN A 65 1.38 -0.69 -5.93
N LEU A 66 2.31 -0.12 -5.17
CA LEU A 66 2.52 -0.43 -3.75
C LEU A 66 2.24 0.82 -2.92
N THR A 67 1.53 0.66 -1.81
CA THR A 67 1.30 1.71 -0.83
C THR A 67 1.89 1.29 0.51
N LEU A 68 2.84 2.07 1.02
CA LEU A 68 3.37 1.95 2.36
C LEU A 68 2.65 2.96 3.27
N SER A 69 1.92 2.45 4.26
CA SER A 69 1.37 3.25 5.36
C SER A 69 2.22 3.05 6.60
N TYR A 70 2.63 4.11 7.27
CA TYR A 70 3.36 4.00 8.52
C TYR A 70 3.10 5.15 9.47
N VAL A 71 3.26 4.87 10.77
CA VAL A 71 3.14 5.86 11.83
C VAL A 71 4.52 6.34 12.22
N GLU A 72 4.80 7.62 11.99
CA GLU A 72 5.99 8.30 12.51
C GLU A 72 5.70 8.79 13.94
N ALA A 73 6.61 8.49 14.87
CA ALA A 73 6.58 9.09 16.19
C ALA A 73 6.70 10.62 16.09
N PRO A 74 5.95 11.38 16.90
CA PRO A 74 5.97 12.83 16.82
C PRO A 74 7.35 13.39 17.17
N GLU A 75 7.87 14.30 16.33
CA GLU A 75 8.98 15.17 16.70
C GLU A 75 8.44 16.29 17.61
N CYS A 76 8.50 16.08 18.92
CA CYS A 76 8.06 17.09 19.88
C CYS A 76 8.99 18.31 19.85
N ILE A 77 8.54 19.42 19.24
CA ILE A 77 9.17 20.73 19.47
C ILE A 77 8.65 21.24 20.81
N GLN A 78 9.50 21.22 21.83
CA GLN A 78 9.15 21.52 23.23
C GLN A 78 8.65 22.95 23.50
N GLU A 79 8.49 23.81 22.49
CA GLU A 79 8.32 25.24 22.72
C GLU A 79 6.88 25.70 22.96
N MET A 80 5.84 24.93 22.64
CA MET A 80 4.47 25.48 22.68
C MET A 80 3.37 24.52 23.17
N GLY A 81 3.62 23.66 24.16
CA GLY A 81 2.52 22.98 24.90
C GLY A 81 1.52 22.13 24.08
N ASP A 82 1.82 21.87 22.81
CA ASP A 82 0.97 21.10 21.91
C ASP A 82 1.15 19.61 22.16
N GLU A 83 0.04 18.88 22.16
CA GLU A 83 0.02 17.43 22.30
C GLU A 83 0.79 16.79 21.14
N CYS A 84 1.82 16.00 21.46
CA CYS A 84 2.61 15.28 20.46
C CYS A 84 1.76 14.16 19.85
N LEU A 85 1.10 14.44 18.73
CA LEU A 85 0.26 13.47 18.04
C LEU A 85 1.05 12.69 16.98
N PRO A 86 0.90 11.35 16.93
CA PRO A 86 1.54 10.54 15.90
C PRO A 86 1.07 10.94 14.51
N VAL A 87 1.98 10.91 13.53
CA VAL A 87 1.67 11.28 12.14
C VAL A 87 1.59 10.03 11.28
N ILE A 88 0.44 9.80 10.65
CA ILE A 88 0.27 8.73 9.67
C ILE A 88 0.77 9.22 8.31
N ARG A 89 1.76 8.51 7.76
CA ARG A 89 2.29 8.71 6.42
C ARG A 89 1.78 7.63 5.48
N ASN A 90 1.39 8.04 4.28
CA ASN A 90 1.04 7.12 3.20
C ASN A 90 1.89 7.48 1.98
N VAL A 91 2.63 6.51 1.47
CA VAL A 91 3.47 6.65 0.29
C VAL A 91 3.02 5.64 -0.75
N THR A 92 2.51 6.12 -1.88
CA THR A 92 2.13 5.27 -3.01
C THR A 92 3.17 5.38 -4.11
N VAL A 93 3.68 4.24 -4.56
CA VAL A 93 4.68 4.12 -5.62
C VAL A 93 4.16 3.23 -6.74
N SER A 94 4.56 3.55 -7.97
CA SER A 94 4.21 2.74 -9.14
C SER A 94 5.20 1.61 -9.31
N ILE A 95 4.70 0.40 -9.57
CA ILE A 95 5.53 -0.75 -9.96
C ILE A 95 6.13 -0.45 -11.34
N LYS A 96 7.45 -0.63 -11.44
CA LYS A 96 8.26 -0.43 -12.65
C LYS A 96 8.63 -1.73 -13.31
N GLU A 97 8.84 -2.74 -12.49
CA GLU A 97 9.27 -4.05 -12.93
C GLU A 97 8.67 -5.12 -12.01
N GLU A 98 8.24 -6.22 -12.64
CA GLU A 98 7.85 -7.46 -11.99
C GLU A 98 8.82 -8.55 -12.47
N ILE A 99 9.52 -9.18 -11.54
CA ILE A 99 10.56 -10.18 -11.80
C ILE A 99 10.06 -11.54 -11.27
N ASP A 100 10.11 -12.57 -12.09
CA ASP A 100 9.86 -13.95 -11.66
C ASP A 100 11.12 -14.49 -10.97
N LEU A 101 11.04 -14.75 -9.67
CA LEU A 101 12.13 -15.35 -8.90
C LEU A 101 12.15 -16.88 -9.02
N GLY A 102 11.21 -17.45 -9.78
CA GLY A 102 10.99 -18.89 -9.90
C GLY A 102 10.14 -19.44 -8.76
N CYS A 103 9.75 -20.70 -8.90
CA CYS A 103 8.95 -21.42 -7.89
C CYS A 103 7.61 -20.76 -7.52
N GLY A 104 7.10 -19.84 -8.35
CA GLY A 104 5.88 -19.07 -8.05
C GLY A 104 6.08 -17.87 -7.13
N SER A 105 7.33 -17.52 -6.79
CA SER A 105 7.68 -16.26 -6.11
C SER A 105 7.91 -15.15 -7.12
N LYS A 106 7.56 -13.92 -6.74
CA LYS A 106 7.72 -12.73 -7.57
C LYS A 106 8.42 -11.62 -6.81
N GLU A 107 9.09 -10.73 -7.53
CA GLU A 107 9.66 -9.51 -6.97
C GLU A 107 9.09 -8.29 -7.70
N TYR A 108 8.61 -7.31 -6.95
CA TYR A 108 8.05 -6.07 -7.46
C TYR A 108 8.98 -4.91 -7.12
N HIS A 109 9.48 -4.22 -8.14
CA HIS A 109 10.29 -3.02 -7.98
C HIS A 109 9.41 -1.81 -8.23
N ALA A 110 9.14 -1.03 -7.19
CA ALA A 110 8.30 0.15 -7.27
C ALA A 110 9.05 1.40 -6.84
N SER A 111 8.79 2.52 -7.50
CA SER A 111 9.41 3.80 -7.17
C SER A 111 8.45 4.96 -7.32
N LEU A 112 8.68 6.03 -6.55
CA LEU A 112 8.02 7.31 -6.82
C LEU A 112 8.41 7.77 -8.22
N ASN A 113 7.41 8.22 -8.96
CA ASN A 113 7.54 8.46 -10.38
C ASN A 113 7.88 9.91 -10.73
N ASP A 114 7.98 10.81 -9.74
CA ASP A 114 8.24 12.21 -10.04
C ASP A 114 8.98 12.93 -8.91
N VAL A 115 9.95 13.73 -9.33
CA VAL A 115 10.97 14.43 -8.53
C VAL A 115 10.37 15.65 -7.78
N ASN A 116 9.05 15.80 -7.79
CA ASN A 116 8.34 17.02 -7.39
C ASN A 116 7.40 16.86 -6.19
N ASP A 117 7.41 15.73 -5.46
CA ASP A 117 6.72 15.70 -4.16
C ASP A 117 7.57 16.47 -3.13
N PRO A 118 7.15 17.69 -2.69
CA PRO A 118 7.91 18.50 -1.75
C PRO A 118 8.05 17.83 -0.38
N THR A 119 7.22 16.82 -0.07
CA THR A 119 7.22 16.06 1.17
C THR A 119 8.34 15.01 1.19
N TYR A 120 8.64 14.42 0.03
CA TYR A 120 9.61 13.33 -0.06
C TYR A 120 10.93 13.73 -0.73
N GLY A 121 10.96 14.84 -1.49
CA GLY A 121 12.14 15.56 -2.01
C GLY A 121 13.27 14.72 -2.64
N GLY A 122 13.03 13.44 -2.89
CA GLY A 122 14.05 12.41 -3.02
C GLY A 122 13.49 11.10 -3.55
N ARG A 123 14.39 10.15 -3.78
CA ARG A 123 14.07 8.81 -4.28
C ARG A 123 13.38 8.03 -3.17
N PHE A 124 12.26 7.41 -3.50
CA PHE A 124 11.59 6.44 -2.65
C PHE A 124 11.36 5.17 -3.47
N THR A 125 11.93 4.06 -3.01
CA THR A 125 11.89 2.78 -3.69
C THR A 125 11.39 1.72 -2.71
N ILE A 126 10.51 0.85 -3.19
CA ILE A 126 10.07 -0.36 -2.49
C ILE A 126 10.39 -1.54 -3.39
N ILE A 127 11.14 -2.50 -2.85
CA ILE A 127 11.31 -3.82 -3.46
C ILE A 127 10.53 -4.80 -2.59
N LEU A 128 9.50 -5.43 -3.14
CA LEU A 128 8.68 -6.43 -2.45
C LEU A 128 8.91 -7.81 -3.08
N GLN A 129 9.36 -8.77 -2.28
CA GLN A 129 9.33 -10.19 -2.63
C GLN A 129 8.04 -10.82 -2.11
N ASP A 130 7.27 -11.38 -3.04
CA ASP A 130 6.01 -12.07 -2.79
C ASP A 130 6.17 -13.58 -3.00
N HIS A 131 5.99 -14.34 -1.92
CA HIS A 131 6.08 -15.79 -1.90
C HIS A 131 4.71 -16.48 -1.78
N MET A 132 3.59 -15.78 -1.96
CA MET A 132 2.26 -16.38 -1.86
C MET A 132 2.03 -17.55 -2.81
N GLY A 133 2.64 -17.51 -4.01
CA GLY A 133 2.56 -18.58 -5.00
C GLY A 133 3.63 -19.66 -4.85
N ARG A 134 4.47 -19.62 -3.80
CA ARG A 134 5.65 -20.48 -3.68
C ARG A 134 5.27 -21.96 -3.54
N THR A 135 5.84 -22.80 -4.40
CA THR A 135 5.61 -24.26 -4.39
C THR A 135 6.84 -25.11 -4.03
N CYS A 136 8.04 -24.53 -4.03
CA CYS A 136 9.28 -25.27 -3.79
C CYS A 136 9.48 -25.61 -2.29
N GLU A 137 10.00 -26.82 -2.02
CA GLU A 137 10.11 -27.43 -0.68
C GLU A 137 11.21 -26.84 0.23
N ASN A 138 12.09 -25.99 -0.30
CA ASN A 138 13.18 -25.41 0.48
C ASN A 138 12.62 -24.36 1.45
N ALA A 139 12.70 -24.71 2.74
CA ALA A 139 12.39 -23.98 3.97
C ALA A 139 11.53 -22.72 3.77
N PRO A 140 10.25 -22.72 4.21
CA PRO A 140 9.40 -21.57 4.00
C PRO A 140 10.02 -20.40 4.75
N ALA A 141 10.40 -19.34 4.03
CA ALA A 141 10.51 -18.04 4.65
C ALA A 141 9.23 -17.86 5.48
N PRO A 142 9.33 -17.65 6.81
CA PRO A 142 8.16 -17.68 7.70
C PRO A 142 7.12 -16.61 7.34
N TYR A 143 7.56 -15.60 6.59
CA TYR A 143 6.76 -14.54 6.04
C TYR A 143 6.61 -14.70 4.52
N LEU A 144 5.37 -14.56 4.05
CA LEU A 144 5.06 -14.60 2.63
C LEU A 144 5.51 -13.33 1.91
N TRP A 145 5.57 -12.20 2.60
CA TRP A 145 6.09 -10.93 2.08
C TRP A 145 7.35 -10.49 2.80
N GLN A 146 8.34 -10.06 2.03
CA GLN A 146 9.55 -9.40 2.50
C GLN A 146 9.76 -8.15 1.66
N ALA A 147 9.90 -6.99 2.28
CA ALA A 147 10.11 -5.75 1.54
C ALA A 147 11.30 -4.96 2.07
N SER A 148 12.02 -4.36 1.14
CA SER A 148 13.09 -3.40 1.39
C SER A 148 12.68 -2.04 0.85
N ILE A 149 12.66 -1.05 1.73
CA ILE A 149 12.29 0.33 1.43
C ILE A 149 13.53 1.19 1.58
N ARG A 150 13.72 2.07 0.60
CA ARG A 150 14.84 3.01 0.58
C ARG A 150 14.32 4.41 0.30
N LYS A 151 14.66 5.35 1.18
CA LYS A 151 14.37 6.78 1.04
C LYS A 151 15.68 7.55 1.04
N GLY A 152 15.90 8.39 0.05
CA GLY A 152 17.20 9.02 -0.13
C GLY A 152 17.21 10.27 -0.99
N TYR A 153 18.24 11.09 -0.84
CA TYR A 153 18.45 12.31 -1.62
C TYR A 153 19.71 12.15 -2.51
N GLY A 154 19.65 12.60 -3.76
CA GLY A 154 20.78 12.56 -4.71
C GLY A 154 20.97 11.23 -5.45
N TRP A 155 22.04 11.14 -6.27
CA TRP A 155 22.28 10.00 -7.19
C TRP A 155 22.98 8.80 -6.54
N CYS A 156 23.98 9.04 -5.69
CA CYS A 156 24.88 7.99 -5.19
C CYS A 156 24.31 7.17 -4.02
N GLY A 157 23.27 7.69 -3.35
CA GLY A 157 22.52 6.99 -2.31
C GLY A 157 23.28 6.64 -1.03
N THR A 158 24.36 7.35 -0.78
CA THR A 158 25.05 7.39 0.51
C THR A 158 24.12 8.06 1.54
N MET A 159 23.98 7.46 2.73
CA MET A 159 23.09 7.94 3.82
C MET A 159 21.58 7.82 3.57
N ASP A 160 21.16 7.01 2.60
CA ASP A 160 19.74 6.74 2.42
C ASP A 160 19.18 6.02 3.66
N SER A 161 18.01 6.47 4.12
CA SER A 161 17.21 5.77 5.12
C SER A 161 16.75 4.44 4.56
N LYS A 162 16.86 3.38 5.35
CA LYS A 162 16.44 2.03 4.97
C LYS A 162 15.42 1.50 5.96
N LEU A 163 14.48 0.72 5.43
CA LEU A 163 13.50 -0.01 6.22
C LEU A 163 13.33 -1.39 5.61
N GLU A 164 13.56 -2.43 6.40
CA GLU A 164 13.33 -3.83 6.04
C GLU A 164 12.16 -4.33 6.87
N ILE A 165 11.14 -4.85 6.19
CA ILE A 165 9.89 -5.26 6.80
C ILE A 165 9.45 -6.63 6.27
N VAL A 166 8.79 -7.40 7.11
CA VAL A 166 8.28 -8.74 6.77
C VAL A 166 6.85 -8.90 7.23
N GLY A 167 6.05 -9.70 6.53
CA GLY A 167 4.65 -9.87 6.89
C GLY A 167 3.95 -10.96 6.11
N ASN A 168 2.69 -11.20 6.49
CA ASN A 168 1.82 -12.17 5.85
C ASN A 168 0.60 -11.44 5.27
N PRO A 169 0.49 -11.33 3.94
CA PRO A 169 -0.60 -10.63 3.29
C PRO A 169 -1.91 -11.39 3.40
N ALA A 170 -2.99 -10.63 3.49
CA ALA A 170 -4.35 -11.12 3.38
C ALA A 170 -5.04 -10.46 2.18
N PRO A 171 -5.95 -11.18 1.49
CA PRO A 171 -6.80 -10.58 0.47
C PRO A 171 -7.63 -9.42 1.03
N VAL A 172 -7.68 -8.32 0.29
CA VAL A 172 -8.54 -7.18 0.62
C VAL A 172 -9.86 -7.31 -0.14
N TYR A 173 -10.94 -7.56 0.60
CA TYR A 173 -12.28 -7.66 0.04
C TYR A 173 -12.97 -6.30 0.10
N THR A 174 -13.07 -5.62 -1.04
CA THR A 174 -13.92 -4.44 -1.17
C THR A 174 -15.31 -4.90 -1.61
N ILE A 175 -16.34 -4.61 -0.82
CA ILE A 175 -17.74 -4.76 -1.26
C ILE A 175 -17.99 -3.74 -2.37
N GLN A 176 -18.56 -4.19 -3.49
CA GLN A 176 -19.01 -3.37 -4.61
C GLN A 176 -20.52 -3.57 -4.79
#